data_AF-A0A8X7BZ73-F1
#
_entry.id   AF-A0A8X7BZ73-F1
#
_cell.length_a   1.000
_cell.length_b   1.000
_cell.length_c   1.000
_cell.angle_alpha   90.00
_cell.angle_beta   90.00
_cell.angle_gamma   90.00
#
_symmetry.space_group_name_H-M   'P 1'
#
loop_
_entity.id
_entity.type
_entity.pdbx_description
1 polymer ?
#
loop_
_entity_poly.entity_id
_entity_poly.type
_entity_poly.pdbx_seq_one_letter_code
_entity_poly.pdbx_strand_id
1 'polypeptide(L)'
;MTSSEGNVEVVQFNERFCGRKIPKKQNKPPEITKIEDTSTEAKEFNIKRARYEVMKFGISGFDKERQKQDKIALAIRLGAKPPKKEYTNYKVLMEQKKKQKEERKAKKATDQYVLKKLIGRKKTHSKKRIK
;
A
#
# COMPACT_ATOMS: atom_id res chain seq x y z
N MET A 1 -71.29 1.80 42.13
CA MET A 1 -70.82 1.30 40.84
C MET A 1 -69.41 1.82 40.65
N THR A 2 -68.41 0.95 40.81
CA THR A 2 -66.99 1.30 40.80
C THR A 2 -66.41 0.98 39.43
N SER A 3 -66.03 2.00 38.67
CA SER A 3 -65.26 1.82 37.43
C SER A 3 -63.83 1.44 37.81
N SER A 4 -63.42 0.23 37.48
CA SER A 4 -62.04 -0.22 37.60
C SER A 4 -61.20 0.47 36.53
N GLU A 5 -60.47 1.51 36.91
CA GLU A 5 -59.46 2.14 36.07
C GLU A 5 -58.30 1.16 35.90
N GLY A 6 -58.31 0.41 34.80
CA GLY A 6 -57.18 -0.40 34.39
C GLY A 6 -55.99 0.51 34.11
N ASN A 7 -54.84 0.21 34.72
CA ASN A 7 -53.58 0.89 34.40
C ASN A 7 -53.25 0.68 32.92
N VAL A 8 -53.36 1.73 32.11
CA VAL A 8 -52.93 1.70 30.70
C VAL A 8 -51.55 2.35 30.61
N GLU A 9 -50.52 1.56 30.32
CA GLU A 9 -49.19 2.08 29.99
C GLU A 9 -49.17 2.63 28.56
N VAL A 10 -49.05 3.95 28.44
CA VAL A 10 -48.82 4.61 27.16
C VAL A 10 -47.32 4.57 26.85
N VAL A 11 -46.88 3.57 26.08
CA VAL A 11 -45.50 3.50 25.58
C VAL A 11 -45.34 4.41 24.37
N GLN A 12 -44.78 5.59 24.57
CA GLN A 12 -44.45 6.50 23.48
C GLN A 12 -43.12 6.08 22.83
N PHE A 13 -43.19 5.55 21.60
CA PHE A 13 -42.00 5.25 20.80
C PHE A 13 -41.42 6.55 20.22
N ASN A 14 -40.36 7.06 20.84
CA ASN A 14 -39.53 8.05 20.20
C ASN A 14 -38.78 7.40 19.03
N GLU A 15 -38.84 8.05 17.87
CA GLU A 15 -38.41 7.54 16.56
C GLU A 15 -37.08 6.79 16.62
N ARG A 16 -37.00 5.68 15.86
CA ARG A 16 -35.77 4.91 15.65
C ARG A 16 -34.64 5.88 15.34
N PHE A 17 -33.60 5.86 16.16
CA PHE A 17 -32.39 6.66 15.95
C PHE A 17 -31.73 6.22 14.63
N CYS A 18 -32.20 6.77 13.51
CA CYS A 18 -31.59 6.64 12.21
C CYS A 18 -30.35 7.52 12.25
N GLY A 19 -29.27 6.94 12.79
CA GLY A 19 -28.01 7.60 13.12
C GLY A 19 -27.65 8.69 12.11
N ARG A 20 -27.76 9.95 12.55
CA ARG A 20 -27.36 11.10 11.74
C ARG A 20 -25.89 10.91 11.38
N LYS A 21 -25.57 10.99 10.08
CA LYS A 21 -24.18 10.92 9.62
C LYS A 21 -23.42 12.10 10.23
N ILE A 22 -22.51 11.82 11.16
CA ILE A 22 -21.58 12.82 11.67
C ILE A 22 -20.75 13.28 10.45
N PRO A 23 -20.78 14.58 10.09
CA PRO A 23 -19.96 15.08 8.99
C PRO A 23 -18.49 14.84 9.36
N LYS A 24 -17.76 14.14 8.51
CA LYS A 24 -16.33 13.94 8.70
C LYS A 24 -15.67 15.31 8.74
N LYS A 25 -15.08 15.68 9.88
CA LYS A 25 -14.17 16.82 9.98
C LYS A 25 -13.18 16.71 8.81
N GLN A 26 -13.17 17.72 7.94
CA GLN A 26 -12.14 17.86 6.94
C GLN A 26 -10.83 18.03 7.73
N ASN A 27 -10.02 16.98 7.82
CA ASN A 27 -8.72 17.08 8.45
C ASN A 27 -7.92 18.07 7.59
N LYS A 28 -7.69 19.28 8.11
CA LYS A 28 -6.74 20.22 7.52
C LYS A 28 -5.43 19.45 7.31
N PRO A 29 -4.78 19.54 6.14
CA PRO A 29 -3.47 18.94 5.96
C PRO A 29 -2.58 19.44 7.11
N PRO A 30 -1.83 18.55 7.78
CA PRO A 30 -0.96 18.98 8.88
C PRO A 30 -0.09 20.12 8.35
N GLU A 31 -0.04 21.22 9.10
CA GLU A 31 0.91 22.30 8.83
C GLU A 31 2.28 21.64 8.69
N ILE A 32 2.86 21.79 7.51
CA ILE A 32 4.18 21.26 7.18
C ILE A 32 5.14 22.06 8.06
N THR A 33 5.44 21.56 9.26
CA THR A 33 6.60 22.01 9.99
C THR A 33 7.77 21.69 9.08
N LYS A 34 8.30 22.73 8.43
CA LYS A 34 9.58 22.64 7.75
C LYS A 34 10.54 22.18 8.83
N ILE A 35 10.94 20.91 8.77
CA ILE A 35 12.09 20.45 9.53
C ILE A 35 13.25 21.17 8.85
N GLU A 36 13.50 22.39 9.28
CA GLU A 36 14.74 23.07 8.96
C GLU A 36 15.82 22.24 9.63
N ASP A 37 16.78 21.76 8.84
CA ASP A 37 17.97 21.09 9.35
C ASP A 37 18.79 22.11 10.15
N THR A 38 18.40 22.36 11.41
CA THR A 38 19.17 23.16 12.36
C THR A 38 20.37 22.33 12.80
N SER A 39 21.37 22.24 11.93
CA SER A 39 22.67 21.68 12.27
C SER A 39 23.71 22.33 11.34
N THR A 40 24.10 23.54 11.73
CA THR A 40 25.29 24.26 11.28
C THR A 40 26.56 23.72 11.96
N GLU A 41 26.62 22.43 12.24
CA GLU A 41 27.77 21.80 12.91
C GLU A 41 28.21 20.60 12.06
N ALA A 42 29.34 20.79 11.38
CA ALA A 42 30.10 19.80 10.61
C ALA A 42 29.29 18.86 9.71
N LYS A 43 29.29 19.14 8.41
CA LYS A 43 28.77 18.29 7.32
C LYS A 43 29.54 16.95 7.25
N GLU A 44 29.37 16.07 8.21
CA GLU A 44 29.80 14.69 8.09
C GLU A 44 28.93 14.00 7.02
N PHE A 45 29.58 13.34 6.07
CA PHE A 45 28.91 12.66 4.96
C PHE A 45 28.09 11.47 5.48
N ASN A 46 26.81 11.73 5.75
CA ASN A 46 25.87 10.71 6.17
C ASN A 46 25.31 9.97 4.95
N ILE A 47 25.76 8.74 4.72
CA ILE A 47 25.33 7.89 3.60
C ILE A 47 23.80 7.76 3.54
N LYS A 48 23.12 7.67 4.69
CA LYS A 48 21.66 7.57 4.78
C LYS A 48 20.96 8.82 4.22
N ARG A 49 21.48 10.01 4.55
CA ARG A 49 20.98 11.30 4.07
C ARG A 49 21.24 11.47 2.58
N ALA A 50 22.47 11.20 2.14
CA ALA A 50 22.83 11.25 0.72
C ALA A 50 21.95 10.32 -0.12
N ARG A 51 21.68 9.09 0.36
CA ARG A 51 20.76 8.16 -0.32
C ARG A 51 19.35 8.74 -0.47
N TYR A 52 18.84 9.41 0.56
CA TYR A 52 17.53 10.05 0.51
C TYR A 52 17.49 11.22 -0.49
N GLU A 53 18.53 12.07 -0.48
CA GLU A 53 18.66 13.19 -1.42
C GLU A 53 18.73 12.72 -2.87
N VAL A 54 19.53 11.68 -3.15
CA VAL A 54 19.60 11.06 -4.47
C VAL A 54 18.23 10.52 -4.91
N MET A 55 17.50 9.85 -4.02
CA MET A 55 16.14 9.39 -4.32
C MET A 55 15.19 10.55 -4.60
N LYS A 56 15.19 11.60 -3.77
CA LYS A 56 14.35 12.79 -3.95
C LYS A 56 14.65 13.49 -5.28
N PHE A 57 15.93 13.62 -5.62
CA PHE A 57 16.40 14.20 -6.87
C PHE A 57 15.95 13.38 -8.08
N GLY A 58 16.14 12.06 -8.04
CA GLY A 58 15.72 11.16 -9.13
C GLY A 58 14.22 11.22 -9.43
N ILE A 59 13.38 11.38 -8.40
CA ILE A 59 11.93 11.52 -8.55
C ILE A 59 11.53 12.84 -9.22
N SER A 60 12.32 13.90 -9.03
CA SER A 60 12.01 15.23 -9.59
C SER A 60 12.04 15.25 -11.13
N GLY A 61 12.81 14.37 -11.76
CA GLY A 61 13.00 14.32 -13.21
C GLY A 61 11.99 13.49 -13.99
N PHE A 62 11.03 12.82 -13.34
CA PHE A 62 10.02 12.01 -14.01
C PHE A 62 8.75 12.79 -14.37
N ASP A 63 7.96 12.25 -15.30
CA ASP A 63 6.63 12.72 -15.65
C ASP A 63 5.71 12.80 -14.42
N LYS A 64 4.74 13.71 -14.45
CA LYS A 64 3.87 14.02 -13.29
C LYS A 64 3.17 12.80 -12.70
N GLU A 65 2.74 11.84 -13.51
CA GLU A 65 2.06 10.63 -13.04
C GLU A 65 3.01 9.70 -12.30
N ARG A 66 4.16 9.40 -12.92
CA ARG A 66 5.20 8.55 -12.34
C ARG A 66 5.80 9.20 -11.09
N GLN A 67 6.04 10.51 -11.13
CA GLN A 67 6.49 11.29 -10.00
C GLN A 67 5.55 11.15 -8.79
N LYS A 68 4.23 11.17 -8.99
CA LYS A 68 3.26 10.97 -7.89
C LYS A 68 3.38 9.57 -7.29
N GLN A 69 3.48 8.54 -8.12
CA GLN A 69 3.63 7.15 -7.67
C GLN A 69 4.91 6.96 -6.86
N ASP A 70 6.04 7.50 -7.34
CA ASP A 70 7.33 7.38 -6.67
C ASP A 70 7.38 8.20 -5.37
N LYS A 71 6.76 9.38 -5.33
CA LYS A 71 6.57 10.16 -4.10
C LYS A 71 5.80 9.38 -3.05
N ILE A 72 4.71 8.71 -3.44
CA ILE A 72 3.92 7.85 -2.55
C ILE A 72 4.78 6.67 -2.06
N ALA A 73 5.53 6.02 -2.95
CA ALA A 73 6.40 4.90 -2.58
C ALA A 73 7.52 5.34 -1.60
N LEU A 74 8.12 6.51 -1.83
CA LEU A 74 9.10 7.10 -0.92
C LEU A 74 8.48 7.40 0.44
N ALA A 75 7.30 8.02 0.48
CA ALA A 75 6.59 8.30 1.72
C ALA A 75 6.29 7.00 2.50
N ILE A 76 5.81 5.96 1.83
CA ILE A 76 5.58 4.64 2.46
C ILE A 76 6.88 4.07 3.03
N ARG A 77 7.99 4.18 2.30
CA ARG A 77 9.31 3.72 2.77
C ARG A 77 9.80 4.49 3.99
N LEU A 78 9.44 5.77 4.11
CA LEU A 78 9.70 6.60 5.29
C LEU A 78 8.74 6.32 6.46
N GLY A 79 7.79 5.40 6.29
CA GLY A 79 6.83 5.01 7.33
C GLY A 79 5.46 5.68 7.21
N ALA A 80 5.18 6.42 6.13
CA ALA A 80 3.84 6.94 5.89
C ALA A 80 2.85 5.78 5.66
N LYS A 81 1.61 5.98 6.13
CA LYS A 81 0.54 5.01 5.90
C LYS A 81 0.19 4.95 4.41
N PRO A 82 0.11 3.75 3.80
CA PRO A 82 -0.25 3.62 2.40
C PRO A 82 -1.67 4.17 2.12
N PRO A 83 -1.92 4.67 0.90
CA PRO A 83 -3.23 5.20 0.53
C PRO A 83 -4.31 4.12 0.62
N LYS A 84 -5.53 4.53 0.93
CA LYS A 84 -6.68 3.62 0.99
C LYS A 84 -6.97 3.09 -0.41
N LYS A 85 -7.21 1.78 -0.52
CA LYS A 85 -7.66 1.16 -1.77
C LYS A 85 -9.04 1.66 -2.16
N GLU A 86 -9.28 1.73 -3.45
CA GLU A 86 -10.59 2.02 -4.01
C GLU A 86 -11.62 0.97 -3.58
N TYR A 87 -12.88 1.39 -3.48
CA TYR A 87 -13.95 0.47 -3.16
C TYR A 87 -14.26 -0.39 -4.38
N THR A 88 -14.26 -1.71 -4.19
CA THR A 88 -14.57 -2.69 -5.24
C THR A 88 -15.55 -3.71 -4.70
N ASN A 89 -16.49 -4.18 -5.53
CA ASN A 89 -17.39 -5.27 -5.17
C ASN A 89 -16.60 -6.54 -4.80
N TYR A 90 -17.03 -7.24 -3.76
CA TYR A 90 -16.34 -8.41 -3.24
C TYR A 90 -16.16 -9.53 -4.28
N LYS A 91 -17.19 -9.80 -5.10
CA LYS A 91 -17.13 -10.86 -6.13
C LYS A 91 -16.03 -10.55 -7.16
N VAL A 92 -15.98 -9.29 -7.63
CA VAL A 92 -14.96 -8.81 -8.57
C VAL A 92 -13.55 -8.91 -7.97
N LEU A 93 -13.37 -8.48 -6.71
CA LEU A 93 -12.09 -8.56 -6.02
C LEU A 93 -11.61 -10.02 -5.86
N MET A 94 -12.53 -10.95 -5.60
CA MET A 94 -12.20 -12.37 -5.47
C MET A 94 -11.79 -12.99 -6.82
N GLU A 95 -12.48 -12.64 -7.90
CA GLU A 95 -12.10 -13.07 -9.25
C GLU A 95 -10.72 -12.52 -9.65
N GLN A 96 -10.44 -11.25 -9.40
CA GLN A 96 -9.13 -10.65 -9.64
C GLN A 96 -8.03 -11.38 -8.87
N LYS A 97 -8.25 -11.71 -7.59
CA LYS A 97 -7.29 -12.49 -6.79
C LYS A 97 -7.04 -13.89 -7.35
N LYS A 98 -8.07 -14.56 -7.86
CA LYS A 98 -7.92 -15.89 -8.50
C LYS A 98 -7.06 -15.78 -9.76
N LYS A 99 -7.38 -14.85 -10.66
CA LYS A 99 -6.60 -14.59 -11.89
C LYS A 99 -5.13 -14.26 -11.58
N GLN A 100 -4.88 -13.33 -10.66
CA GLN A 100 -3.51 -12.97 -10.25
C GLN A 100 -2.73 -14.17 -9.67
N LYS A 101 -3.40 -15.06 -8.94
CA LYS A 101 -2.75 -16.27 -8.39
C LYS A 101 -2.35 -17.24 -9.50
N GLU A 102 -3.20 -17.41 -10.51
CA GLU A 102 -2.94 -18.26 -11.68
C GLU A 102 -1.82 -17.68 -12.53
N GLU A 103 -1.86 -16.40 -12.87
CA GLU A 103 -0.78 -15.71 -13.60
C GLU A 103 0.56 -15.82 -12.87
N ARG A 104 0.56 -15.64 -11.54
CA ARG A 104 1.77 -15.78 -10.73
C ARG A 104 2.31 -17.20 -10.75
N LYS A 105 1.44 -18.22 -10.76
CA LYS A 105 1.86 -19.62 -10.89
C LYS A 105 2.45 -19.88 -12.28
N ALA A 106 1.80 -19.38 -13.33
CA ALA A 106 2.29 -19.51 -14.70
C ALA A 106 3.66 -18.87 -14.89
N LYS A 107 3.84 -17.61 -14.44
CA LYS A 107 5.13 -16.91 -14.45
C LYS A 107 6.23 -17.66 -13.69
N LYS A 108 5.90 -18.19 -12.50
CA LYS A 108 6.86 -19.02 -11.75
C LYS A 108 7.25 -20.29 -12.49
N ALA A 109 6.31 -20.95 -13.16
CA ALA A 109 6.59 -22.15 -13.93
C ALA A 109 7.48 -21.83 -15.15
N THR A 110 7.23 -20.72 -15.86
CA THR A 110 8.08 -20.27 -16.96
C THR A 110 9.49 -19.90 -16.48
N ASP A 111 9.59 -19.16 -15.37
CA ASP A 111 10.89 -18.76 -14.80
C ASP A 111 11.70 -19.99 -14.37
N GLN A 112 11.05 -20.96 -13.73
CA GLN A 112 11.68 -22.24 -13.38
C GLN A 112 12.13 -23.03 -14.61
N TYR A 113 11.32 -23.06 -15.68
CA TYR A 113 11.68 -23.71 -16.93
C TYR A 113 12.91 -23.06 -17.59
N VAL A 114 12.95 -21.72 -17.64
CA VAL A 114 14.09 -20.95 -18.17
C VAL A 114 15.35 -21.23 -17.35
N LEU A 115 15.26 -21.19 -16.02
CA LEU A 115 16.39 -21.50 -15.12
C LEU A 115 16.94 -22.91 -15.36
N LYS A 116 16.06 -23.92 -15.44
CA LYS A 116 16.47 -25.32 -15.72
C LYS A 116 17.17 -25.45 -17.08
N LYS A 117 16.69 -24.76 -18.11
CA LYS A 117 17.28 -24.78 -19.46
C LYS A 117 18.65 -24.09 -19.52
N LEU A 118 18.86 -23.03 -18.72
CA LEU A 118 20.14 -22.34 -18.60
C LEU A 118 21.20 -23.20 -17.85
N ILE A 119 20.79 -23.93 -16.80
CA ILE A 119 21.68 -24.79 -16.01
C ILE A 119 22.15 -26.02 -16.83
N GLY A 120 21.28 -26.59 -17.68
CA GLY A 120 21.60 -27.76 -18.51
C GLY A 120 22.69 -27.56 -19.58
N ARG A 121 23.09 -26.32 -19.88
CA ARG A 121 24.10 -25.99 -20.91
C ARG A 121 25.55 -26.00 -20.41
N LYS A 122 25.82 -26.13 -19.10
CA LYS A 122 27.20 -26.07 -18.53
C LYS A 122 27.86 -27.44 -18.31
N LYS A 123 27.73 -28.38 -19.24
CA LYS A 123 28.51 -29.64 -19.21
C LYS A 123 28.95 -30.02 -20.61
N THR A 124 30.13 -29.57 -21.02
CA THR A 124 31.03 -30.28 -21.94
C THR A 124 32.31 -29.48 -22.09
N HIS A 125 33.39 -29.95 -21.46
CA HIS A 125 34.73 -30.10 -22.05
C HIS A 125 35.64 -30.68 -20.96
N SER A 126 35.32 -31.89 -20.48
CA SER A 126 36.36 -32.73 -19.89
C SER A 126 37.29 -33.14 -21.03
N LYS A 127 38.47 -32.52 -21.11
CA LYS A 127 39.54 -32.93 -22.04
C LYS A 127 39.84 -34.40 -21.75
N LYS A 128 39.48 -35.30 -22.67
CA LYS A 128 39.90 -36.70 -22.60
C LYS A 128 41.43 -36.69 -22.69
N ARG A 129 42.12 -37.04 -21.60
CA ARG A 129 43.56 -37.30 -21.63
C ARG A 129 43.77 -38.53 -22.50
N ILE A 130 44.36 -38.33 -23.67
CA ILE A 130 44.81 -39.42 -24.54
C ILE A 130 46.03 -40.04 -23.84
N LYS A 131 46.04 -41.37 -23.74
CA LYS A 131 47.11 -42.18 -23.14
C LYS A 131 48.32 -42.23 -24.05
#